data_AF-A0A970EY23-F1
#
_entry.id   AF-A0A970EY23-F1
#
_cell.length_a   1.000
_cell.length_b   1.000
_cell.length_c   1.000
_cell.angle_alpha   90.00
_cell.angle_beta   90.00
_cell.angle_gamma   90.00
#
_symmetry.space_group_name_H-M   'P 1'
#
loop_
_entity.id
_entity.type
_entity.pdbx_description
1 polymer ?
#
loop_
_entity_poly.entity_id
_entity_poly.type
_entity_poly.pdbx_seq_one_letter_code
_entity_poly.pdbx_strand_id
1 'polypeptide(L)'
;ADKVRFVGYDSAGRANVVVLDDVTGDLYEYGKIYSDKNEEEDPNFGKFSNPVVYVVNSQGESERYLYNMNITEKSWAGIAHDMNGRATKVIELFEYKGLTRQSFVDGDKLLINGILTPISKDVHIYVSATGRYMTASSFEQLIIDARAFGEVFEAYTDKAPSEGGKVRVIVVK
;
A
#
# COMPACT_ATOMS: atom_id res chain seq x y z
N ALA A 1 11.16 -18.33 4.85
CA ALA A 1 11.50 -18.28 6.29
C ALA A 1 12.31 -17.00 6.52
N ASP A 2 12.51 -16.54 7.76
CA ASP A 2 13.09 -15.22 8.14
C ASP A 2 12.09 -14.05 8.25
N LYS A 3 10.89 -14.28 8.80
CA LYS A 3 9.94 -13.17 9.12
C LYS A 3 10.23 -12.49 10.47
N VAL A 4 11.04 -13.13 11.31
CA VAL A 4 11.37 -12.67 12.66
C VAL A 4 12.88 -12.55 12.78
N ARG A 5 13.36 -11.33 12.96
CA ARG A 5 14.77 -10.99 13.09
C ARG A 5 15.29 -11.18 14.51
N PHE A 6 14.43 -10.96 15.51
CA PHE A 6 14.79 -11.14 16.91
C PHE A 6 13.55 -11.39 17.79
N VAL A 7 13.71 -12.22 18.82
CA VAL A 7 12.73 -12.37 19.91
C VAL A 7 13.47 -12.14 21.23
N GLY A 8 13.03 -11.14 21.98
CA GLY A 8 13.46 -10.88 23.35
C GLY A 8 12.55 -11.62 24.34
N TYR A 9 13.13 -12.08 25.44
CA TYR A 9 12.42 -12.80 26.49
C TYR A 9 12.53 -12.05 27.82
N ASP A 10 11.47 -12.11 28.64
CA ASP A 10 11.49 -11.62 30.02
C ASP A 10 12.22 -12.60 30.95
N SER A 11 12.36 -12.22 32.23
CA SER A 11 13.01 -13.04 33.25
C SER A 11 12.27 -14.36 33.56
N ALA A 12 11.02 -14.51 33.10
CA ALA A 12 10.25 -15.74 33.19
C ALA A 12 10.33 -16.59 31.90
N GLY A 13 11.17 -16.20 30.93
CA GLY A 13 11.35 -16.92 29.67
C GLY A 13 10.20 -16.75 28.67
N ARG A 14 9.35 -15.73 28.85
CA ARG A 14 8.23 -15.42 27.92
C ARG A 14 8.68 -14.37 26.92
N ALA A 15 8.28 -14.52 25.66
CA ALA A 15 8.55 -13.51 24.64
C ALA A 15 7.91 -12.17 25.03
N ASN A 16 8.72 -11.11 25.12
CA ASN A 16 8.26 -9.76 25.47
C ASN A 16 8.60 -8.71 24.39
N VAL A 17 9.49 -9.05 23.45
CA VAL A 17 9.87 -8.21 22.31
C VAL A 17 9.95 -9.09 21.07
N VAL A 18 9.39 -8.64 19.95
CA VAL A 18 9.56 -9.26 18.64
C VAL A 18 10.01 -8.19 17.65
N VAL A 19 11.17 -8.38 17.04
CA VAL A 19 11.64 -7.56 15.91
C VAL A 19 11.39 -8.37 14.65
N LEU A 20 10.57 -7.80 13.77
CA LEU A 20 10.28 -8.39 12.47
C LEU A 20 11.35 -7.96 11.47
N ASP A 21 11.63 -8.81 10.50
CA ASP A 21 12.57 -8.48 9.43
C ASP A 21 11.97 -7.49 8.41
N ASP A 22 10.64 -7.48 8.33
CA ASP A 22 9.85 -6.58 7.50
C ASP A 22 8.87 -5.80 8.38
N VAL A 23 8.60 -4.57 7.99
CA VAL A 23 7.54 -3.80 8.63
C VAL A 23 6.22 -4.55 8.52
N THR A 24 5.38 -4.46 9.54
CA THR A 24 3.98 -4.87 9.39
C THR A 24 3.43 -4.08 8.21
N GLY A 25 2.62 -4.71 7.34
CA GLY A 25 2.16 -4.05 6.11
C GLY A 25 1.48 -2.69 6.36
N ASP A 26 1.04 -2.40 7.58
CA ASP A 26 0.41 -1.14 7.94
C ASP A 26 1.39 0.07 8.02
N LEU A 27 2.71 -0.14 7.95
CA LEU A 27 3.71 0.95 7.96
C LEU A 27 4.10 1.46 6.56
N TYR A 28 3.57 0.86 5.50
CA TYR A 28 3.77 1.38 4.15
C TYR A 28 2.72 2.46 3.86
N GLU A 29 3.13 3.50 3.15
CA GLU A 29 2.21 4.39 2.47
C GLU A 29 1.83 3.80 1.11
N TYR A 30 0.55 3.56 0.89
CA TYR A 30 0.05 2.87 -0.28
C TYR A 30 -0.53 3.83 -1.32
N GLY A 31 -0.38 3.47 -2.59
CA GLY A 31 -0.99 4.22 -3.69
C GLY A 31 -0.40 3.83 -5.04
N LYS A 32 -0.65 4.66 -6.04
CA LYS A 32 -0.08 4.48 -7.37
C LYS A 32 1.31 5.10 -7.40
N ILE A 33 2.33 4.32 -7.75
CA ILE A 33 3.73 4.74 -7.62
C ILE A 33 4.23 5.52 -8.83
N TYR A 34 5.05 6.53 -8.56
CA TYR A 34 5.70 7.37 -9.55
C TYR A 34 7.15 7.63 -9.14
N SER A 35 8.02 7.92 -10.10
CA SER A 35 9.33 8.49 -9.82
C SER A 35 9.54 9.82 -10.51
N ASP A 36 10.41 10.61 -9.94
CA ASP A 36 10.87 11.88 -10.50
C ASP A 36 12.32 12.14 -10.06
N LYS A 37 12.80 13.35 -10.32
CA LYS A 37 14.13 13.83 -10.00
C LYS A 37 14.04 15.16 -9.26
N ASN A 38 14.61 15.21 -8.07
CA ASN A 38 14.87 16.48 -7.40
C ASN A 38 16.16 17.05 -7.96
N GLU A 39 16.09 18.24 -8.57
CA GLU A 39 17.27 19.00 -8.96
C GLU A 39 17.75 19.86 -7.79
N GLU A 40 19.01 19.70 -7.45
CA GLU A 40 19.67 20.44 -6.37
C GLU A 40 20.93 21.13 -6.93
N GLU A 41 21.27 22.27 -6.35
CA GLU A 41 22.47 23.04 -6.72
C GLU A 41 23.36 23.18 -5.49
N ASP A 42 24.58 22.64 -5.58
CA ASP A 42 25.60 22.80 -4.56
C ASP A 42 26.71 23.74 -5.06
N PRO A 43 27.18 24.69 -4.23
CA PRO A 43 28.23 25.65 -4.62
C PRO A 43 29.55 25.02 -5.08
N ASN A 44 29.87 23.80 -4.63
CA ASN A 44 31.12 23.09 -4.93
C ASN A 44 30.94 22.02 -6.01
N PHE A 45 29.77 21.39 -6.09
CA PHE A 45 29.51 20.27 -7.01
C PHE A 45 28.65 20.64 -8.22
N GLY A 46 28.10 21.87 -8.28
CA GLY A 46 27.20 22.31 -9.33
C GLY A 46 25.82 21.68 -9.21
N LYS A 47 25.10 21.57 -10.34
CA LYS A 47 23.76 20.96 -10.37
C LYS A 47 23.86 19.44 -10.39
N PHE A 48 23.17 18.79 -9.46
CA PHE A 48 22.99 17.35 -9.44
C PHE A 48 21.52 17.00 -9.25
N SER A 49 21.18 15.77 -9.62
CA SER A 49 19.80 15.30 -9.66
C SER A 49 19.69 14.01 -8.87
N ASN A 50 18.81 14.03 -7.87
CA ASN A 50 18.54 12.90 -7.01
C ASN A 50 17.23 12.22 -7.40
N PRO A 51 17.24 10.90 -7.68
CA PRO A 51 16.02 10.16 -7.97
C PRO A 51 15.13 10.10 -6.73
N VAL A 52 13.85 10.40 -6.92
CA VAL A 52 12.82 10.31 -5.87
C VAL A 52 11.65 9.44 -6.31
N VAL A 53 10.99 8.82 -5.33
CA VAL A 53 9.81 7.98 -5.51
C VAL A 53 8.70 8.46 -4.58
N TYR A 54 7.47 8.37 -5.04
CA TYR A 54 6.29 8.78 -4.27
C TYR A 54 5.06 7.98 -4.71
N VAL A 55 4.02 7.98 -3.88
CA VAL A 55 2.70 7.44 -4.25
C VAL A 55 1.69 8.56 -4.37
N VAL A 56 0.70 8.35 -5.24
CA VAL A 56 -0.51 9.16 -5.28
C VAL A 56 -1.67 8.30 -4.82
N ASN A 57 -2.41 8.76 -3.81
CA ASN A 57 -3.54 8.06 -3.22
C ASN A 57 -4.72 9.01 -2.93
N SER A 58 -5.72 8.58 -2.14
CA SER A 58 -6.90 9.42 -1.85
C SER A 58 -6.60 10.65 -0.98
N GLN A 59 -5.42 10.73 -0.38
CA GLN A 59 -4.94 11.87 0.41
C GLN A 59 -4.10 12.85 -0.43
N GLY A 60 -3.75 12.49 -1.67
CA GLY A 60 -2.93 13.31 -2.57
C GLY A 60 -1.63 12.62 -2.93
N GLU A 61 -0.62 13.43 -3.22
CA GLU A 61 0.77 12.98 -3.37
C GLU A 61 1.39 12.80 -1.98
N SER A 62 2.10 11.69 -1.77
CA SER A 62 2.96 11.50 -0.60
C SER A 62 4.13 12.48 -0.62
N GLU A 63 4.95 12.44 0.43
CA GLU A 63 6.29 13.01 0.32
C GLU A 63 7.10 12.29 -0.77
N ARG A 64 8.14 12.99 -1.27
CA ARG A 64 9.08 12.45 -2.26
C ARG A 64 10.29 11.89 -1.55
N TYR A 65 10.43 10.57 -1.63
CA TYR A 65 11.47 9.85 -0.91
C TYR A 65 12.66 9.56 -1.83
N LEU A 66 13.87 9.84 -1.36
CA LEU A 66 15.08 9.42 -2.07
C LEU A 66 15.08 7.88 -2.20
N TYR A 67 15.41 7.37 -3.39
CA TYR A 67 15.42 5.93 -3.63
C TYR A 67 16.57 5.50 -4.56
N ASN A 68 16.96 4.24 -4.45
CA ASN A 68 18.00 3.61 -5.28
C ASN A 68 17.59 2.19 -5.72
N MET A 69 16.29 1.91 -5.75
CA MET A 69 15.70 0.60 -6.05
C MET A 69 15.00 0.64 -7.41
N ASN A 70 14.87 -0.50 -8.08
CA ASN A 70 14.05 -0.57 -9.29
C ASN A 70 12.56 -0.52 -8.93
N ILE A 71 11.79 0.25 -9.69
CA ILE A 71 10.33 0.32 -9.54
C ILE A 71 9.63 0.11 -10.89
N THR A 72 8.39 -0.35 -10.84
CA THR A 72 7.48 -0.35 -11.99
C THR A 72 6.57 0.86 -11.86
N GLU A 73 6.86 1.94 -12.60
CA GLU A 73 6.02 3.14 -12.53
C GLU A 73 4.56 2.86 -12.90
N LYS A 74 3.66 3.62 -12.26
CA LYS A 74 2.21 3.56 -12.44
C LYS A 74 1.59 2.22 -12.01
N SER A 75 2.33 1.33 -11.36
CA SER A 75 1.77 0.19 -10.64
C SER A 75 1.23 0.61 -9.27
N TRP A 76 0.46 -0.28 -8.65
CA TRP A 76 0.01 -0.09 -7.27
C TRP A 76 1.05 -0.65 -6.32
N ALA A 77 1.49 0.16 -5.36
CA ALA A 77 2.63 -0.17 -4.51
C ALA A 77 2.45 0.38 -3.09
N GLY A 78 3.34 -0.04 -2.20
CA GLY A 78 3.57 0.56 -0.89
C GLY A 78 5.01 1.04 -0.76
N ILE A 79 5.22 2.20 -0.14
CA ILE A 79 6.54 2.74 0.22
C ILE A 79 6.70 2.75 1.73
N ALA A 80 7.76 2.12 2.23
CA ALA A 80 8.24 2.32 3.60
C ALA A 80 9.45 3.25 3.55
N HIS A 81 9.51 4.20 4.49
CA HIS A 81 10.57 5.21 4.53
C HIS A 81 11.19 5.31 5.92
N ASP A 82 12.42 5.84 5.99
CA ASP A 82 13.07 6.20 7.25
C ASP A 82 12.69 7.63 7.68
N MET A 83 13.17 8.04 8.86
CA MET A 83 12.97 9.39 9.38
C MET A 83 13.75 10.47 8.61
N ASN A 84 14.62 10.09 7.66
CA ASN A 84 15.42 11.00 6.85
C ASN A 84 14.85 11.20 5.44
N GLY A 85 13.62 10.73 5.18
CA GLY A 85 12.99 10.84 3.87
C GLY A 85 13.58 9.92 2.80
N ARG A 86 14.19 8.79 3.19
CA ARG A 86 14.65 7.76 2.25
C ARG A 86 13.68 6.60 2.19
N ALA A 87 13.33 6.16 0.99
CA ALA A 87 12.59 4.92 0.80
C ALA A 87 13.49 3.75 1.22
N THR A 88 13.10 3.04 2.27
CA THR A 88 13.81 1.85 2.77
C THR A 88 13.33 0.59 2.07
N LYS A 89 12.08 0.59 1.60
CA LYS A 89 11.51 -0.51 0.83
C LYS A 89 10.33 -0.05 -0.03
N VAL A 90 10.22 -0.65 -1.20
CA VAL A 90 9.06 -0.53 -2.09
C VAL A 90 8.53 -1.93 -2.36
N ILE A 91 7.22 -2.13 -2.20
CA ILE A 91 6.54 -3.38 -2.53
C ILE A 91 5.51 -3.13 -3.63
N GLU A 92 5.51 -3.96 -4.66
CA GLU A 92 4.41 -4.01 -5.61
C GLU A 92 3.26 -4.83 -5.01
N LEU A 93 2.03 -4.36 -5.17
CA LEU A 93 0.85 -5.04 -4.64
C LEU A 93 0.41 -6.18 -5.55
N PHE A 94 -0.09 -7.26 -4.94
CA PHE A 94 -0.64 -8.40 -5.67
C PHE A 94 -2.01 -8.03 -6.24
N GLU A 95 -2.16 -8.16 -7.56
CA GLU A 95 -3.40 -7.84 -8.28
C GLU A 95 -4.36 -9.03 -8.35
N TYR A 96 -5.64 -8.75 -8.09
CA TYR A 96 -6.75 -9.69 -8.27
C TYR A 96 -7.86 -9.02 -9.07
N LYS A 97 -8.17 -9.59 -10.23
CA LYS A 97 -9.14 -9.06 -11.20
C LYS A 97 -10.45 -9.86 -11.19
N GLY A 98 -11.47 -9.31 -11.85
CA GLY A 98 -12.75 -10.00 -12.07
C GLY A 98 -13.62 -10.11 -10.80
N LEU A 99 -13.33 -9.30 -9.79
CA LEU A 99 -14.15 -9.23 -8.59
C LEU A 99 -15.46 -8.50 -8.90
N THR A 100 -16.53 -8.87 -8.22
CA THR A 100 -17.86 -8.28 -8.40
C THR A 100 -18.41 -7.81 -7.07
N ARG A 101 -19.61 -7.22 -7.08
CA ARG A 101 -20.32 -6.83 -5.84
C ARG A 101 -20.52 -7.99 -4.85
N GLN A 102 -20.59 -9.23 -5.35
CA GLN A 102 -20.73 -10.44 -4.54
C GLN A 102 -19.42 -10.85 -3.85
N SER A 103 -18.28 -10.36 -4.34
CA SER A 103 -16.98 -10.60 -3.70
C SER A 103 -16.86 -9.85 -2.36
N PHE A 104 -17.65 -8.81 -2.12
CA PHE A 104 -17.68 -8.11 -0.84
C PHE A 104 -18.49 -8.91 0.18
N VAL A 105 -17.84 -9.29 1.28
CA VAL A 105 -18.41 -10.10 2.36
C VAL A 105 -18.33 -9.30 3.65
N ASP A 106 -19.42 -9.28 4.43
CA ASP A 106 -19.58 -8.56 5.70
C ASP A 106 -19.27 -7.05 5.68
N GLY A 107 -19.04 -6.47 4.50
CA GLY A 107 -18.70 -5.05 4.31
C GLY A 107 -17.24 -4.70 4.60
N ASP A 108 -16.44 -5.62 5.16
CA ASP A 108 -15.05 -5.38 5.54
C ASP A 108 -14.06 -6.41 4.98
N LYS A 109 -14.52 -7.35 4.15
CA LYS A 109 -13.70 -8.38 3.51
C LYS A 109 -14.01 -8.50 2.02
N LEU A 110 -13.03 -8.96 1.26
CA LEU A 110 -13.18 -9.46 -0.10
C LEU A 110 -12.92 -10.97 -0.16
N LEU A 111 -13.81 -11.71 -0.80
CA LEU A 111 -13.58 -13.10 -1.17
C LEU A 111 -12.68 -13.16 -2.40
N ILE A 112 -11.40 -13.44 -2.19
CA ILE A 112 -10.36 -13.49 -3.22
C ILE A 112 -9.85 -14.92 -3.29
N ASN A 113 -10.02 -15.58 -4.43
CA ASN A 113 -9.61 -16.98 -4.64
C ASN A 113 -10.08 -17.94 -3.52
N GLY A 114 -11.30 -17.74 -3.01
CA GLY A 114 -11.88 -18.55 -1.93
C GLY A 114 -11.43 -18.17 -0.52
N ILE A 115 -10.60 -17.14 -0.35
CA ILE A 115 -10.09 -16.67 0.94
C ILE A 115 -10.75 -15.34 1.28
N LEU A 116 -11.35 -15.25 2.48
CA LEU A 116 -11.85 -13.99 3.03
C LEU A 116 -10.66 -13.11 3.43
N THR A 117 -10.39 -12.11 2.60
CA THR A 117 -9.27 -11.20 2.74
C THR A 117 -9.76 -9.90 3.36
N PRO A 118 -9.23 -9.46 4.51
CA PRO A 118 -9.65 -8.21 5.14
C PRO A 118 -9.32 -7.00 4.27
N ILE A 119 -10.22 -6.04 4.25
CA ILE A 119 -10.01 -4.73 3.64
C ILE A 119 -9.40 -3.80 4.70
N SER A 120 -8.28 -3.14 4.37
CA SER A 120 -7.67 -2.15 5.26
C SER A 120 -8.66 -1.03 5.57
N LYS A 121 -8.71 -0.54 6.82
CA LYS A 121 -9.54 0.63 7.15
C LYS A 121 -9.07 1.90 6.43
N ASP A 122 -7.79 1.95 6.09
CA ASP A 122 -7.16 3.00 5.28
C ASP A 122 -7.08 2.64 3.78
N VAL A 123 -7.99 1.79 3.28
CA VAL A 123 -8.02 1.40 1.86
C VAL A 123 -8.25 2.61 0.96
N HIS A 124 -7.52 2.69 -0.16
CA HIS A 124 -7.78 3.68 -1.19
C HIS A 124 -8.64 3.08 -2.31
N ILE A 125 -9.77 3.73 -2.65
CA ILE A 125 -10.64 3.27 -3.72
C ILE A 125 -10.51 4.21 -4.92
N TYR A 126 -9.98 3.70 -6.02
CA TYR A 126 -9.76 4.44 -7.25
C TYR A 126 -10.82 4.09 -8.30
N VAL A 127 -11.44 5.11 -8.90
CA VAL A 127 -12.42 4.94 -9.98
C VAL A 127 -11.72 5.17 -11.31
N SER A 128 -11.51 4.11 -12.09
CA SER A 128 -10.76 4.23 -13.34
C SER A 128 -11.49 5.07 -14.39
N ALA A 129 -12.83 5.05 -14.40
CA ALA A 129 -13.62 5.80 -15.36
C ALA A 129 -13.45 7.33 -15.24
N THR A 130 -13.25 7.83 -14.01
CA THR A 130 -13.09 9.28 -13.75
C THR A 130 -11.65 9.67 -13.44
N GLY A 131 -10.78 8.70 -13.20
CA GLY A 131 -9.39 8.91 -12.81
C GLY A 131 -9.25 9.48 -11.39
N ARG A 132 -10.25 9.31 -10.52
CA ARG A 132 -10.31 9.93 -9.19
C ARG A 132 -10.46 8.89 -8.09
N TYR A 133 -10.00 9.25 -6.90
CA TYR A 133 -10.26 8.47 -5.69
C TYR A 133 -11.65 8.81 -5.13
N MET A 134 -12.34 7.79 -4.61
CA MET A 134 -13.55 7.98 -3.81
C MET A 134 -13.18 8.48 -2.42
N THR A 135 -14.07 9.29 -1.85
CA THR A 135 -13.99 9.76 -0.47
C THR A 135 -15.35 9.60 0.18
N ALA A 136 -15.36 9.28 1.47
CA ALA A 136 -16.58 9.19 2.27
C ALA A 136 -16.26 9.58 3.71
N SER A 137 -17.31 9.83 4.50
CA SER A 137 -17.17 10.20 5.92
C SER A 137 -16.80 9.02 6.83
N SER A 138 -16.98 7.79 6.37
CA SER A 138 -16.59 6.57 7.09
C SER A 138 -16.14 5.48 6.13
N PHE A 139 -15.40 4.51 6.66
CA PHE A 139 -15.00 3.31 5.92
C PHE A 139 -16.22 2.53 5.40
N GLU A 140 -17.24 2.36 6.23
CA GLU A 140 -18.44 1.61 5.88
C GLU A 140 -19.18 2.28 4.70
N GLN A 141 -19.29 3.61 4.73
CA GLN A 141 -19.89 4.37 3.63
C GLN A 141 -19.04 4.28 2.36
N LEU A 142 -17.72 4.35 2.48
CA LEU A 142 -16.79 4.23 1.35
C LEU A 142 -16.99 2.90 0.60
N ILE A 143 -17.16 1.79 1.33
CA ILE A 143 -17.42 0.47 0.74
C ILE A 143 -18.82 0.39 0.11
N ILE A 144 -19.83 0.97 0.76
CA ILE A 144 -21.20 1.04 0.20
C ILE A 144 -21.19 1.80 -1.13
N ASP A 145 -20.56 2.98 -1.17
CA ASP A 145 -20.50 3.84 -2.35
C ASP A 145 -19.75 3.17 -3.50
N ALA A 146 -18.61 2.53 -3.21
CA ALA A 146 -17.86 1.77 -4.19
C ALA A 146 -18.69 0.64 -4.81
N ARG A 147 -19.40 -0.13 -3.98
CA ARG A 147 -20.27 -1.22 -4.43
C ARG A 147 -21.47 -0.72 -5.23
N ALA A 148 -22.00 0.44 -4.90
CA ALA A 148 -23.12 1.04 -5.63
C ALA A 148 -22.68 1.58 -7.00
N PHE A 149 -21.48 2.16 -7.08
CA PHE A 149 -20.95 2.76 -8.30
C PHE A 149 -20.45 1.72 -9.32
N GLY A 150 -19.71 0.71 -8.86
CA GLY A 150 -19.04 -0.26 -9.72
C GLY A 150 -19.81 -1.55 -9.94
N GLU A 151 -19.52 -2.23 -11.05
CA GLU A 151 -19.95 -3.62 -11.28
C GLU A 151 -18.77 -4.59 -11.17
N VAL A 152 -17.61 -4.17 -11.69
CA VAL A 152 -16.37 -4.94 -11.72
C VAL A 152 -15.29 -4.21 -10.91
N PHE A 153 -14.53 -4.99 -10.16
CA PHE A 153 -13.50 -4.50 -9.25
C PHE A 153 -12.18 -5.24 -9.47
N GLU A 154 -11.09 -4.55 -9.22
CA GLU A 154 -9.79 -5.15 -8.95
C GLU A 154 -9.40 -4.85 -7.50
N ALA A 155 -8.74 -5.79 -6.85
CA ALA A 155 -8.19 -5.60 -5.51
C ALA A 155 -6.67 -5.77 -5.55
N TYR A 156 -5.99 -4.99 -4.74
CA TYR A 156 -4.54 -5.01 -4.63
C TYR A 156 -4.16 -5.23 -3.16
N THR A 157 -3.41 -6.29 -2.89
CA THR A 157 -3.03 -6.69 -1.52
C THR A 157 -1.54 -6.55 -1.27
N ASP A 158 -1.16 -6.26 -0.02
CA ASP A 158 0.24 -6.11 0.40
C ASP A 158 1.02 -7.44 0.47
N LYS A 159 0.30 -8.56 0.61
CA LYS A 159 0.79 -9.94 0.56
C LYS A 159 -0.28 -10.82 -0.06
N ALA A 160 0.04 -12.05 -0.43
CA ALA A 160 -0.98 -13.00 -0.85
C ALA A 160 -2.03 -13.21 0.27
N PRO A 161 -3.34 -13.34 -0.04
CA PRO A 161 -4.38 -13.66 0.93
C PRO A 161 -4.05 -14.88 1.82
N SER A 162 -3.45 -15.92 1.25
CA SER A 162 -3.02 -17.12 1.97
C SER A 162 -1.90 -16.87 2.99
N GLU A 163 -1.22 -15.73 2.90
CA GLU A 163 -0.16 -15.30 3.81
C GLU A 163 -0.62 -14.21 4.79
N GLY A 164 -1.93 -13.95 4.86
CA GLY A 164 -2.51 -12.94 5.74
C GLY A 164 -2.43 -11.52 5.18
N GLY A 165 -2.39 -11.36 3.85
CA GLY A 165 -2.45 -10.04 3.21
C GLY A 165 -3.74 -9.29 3.48
N LYS A 166 -3.67 -7.96 3.40
CA LYS A 166 -4.82 -7.05 3.47
C LYS A 166 -5.00 -6.34 2.13
N VAL A 167 -6.24 -6.03 1.77
CA VAL A 167 -6.54 -5.19 0.60
C VAL A 167 -6.18 -3.74 0.93
N ARG A 168 -5.29 -3.14 0.13
CA ARG A 168 -4.78 -1.77 0.30
C ARG A 168 -5.33 -0.80 -0.73
N VAL A 169 -5.60 -1.29 -1.94
CA VAL A 169 -6.25 -0.53 -3.01
C VAL A 169 -7.36 -1.35 -3.63
N ILE A 170 -8.49 -0.71 -3.91
CA ILE A 170 -9.56 -1.24 -4.75
C ILE A 170 -9.68 -0.34 -5.98
N VAL A 171 -9.72 -0.93 -7.17
CA VAL A 171 -10.01 -0.21 -8.41
C VAL A 171 -11.41 -0.56 -8.85
N VAL A 172 -12.26 0.44 -8.96
CA VAL A 172 -13.60 0.34 -9.53
C VAL A 172 -13.50 0.58 -11.04
N LYS A 173 -13.95 -0.40 -11.83
CA LYS A 173 -13.95 -0.34 -13.29
C LYS A 173 -15.26 0.20 -13.84
#